data_AF-A0A432LPH2-F1
#
_entry.id   AF-A0A432LPH2-F1
#
_cell.length_a   1.000
_cell.length_b   1.000
_cell.length_c   1.000
_cell.angle_alpha   90.00
_cell.angle_beta   90.00
_cell.angle_gamma   90.00
#
_symmetry.space_group_name_H-M   'P 1'
#
loop_
_entity.id
_entity.type
_entity.pdbx_description
1 polymer ?
#
loop_
_entity_poly.entity_id
_entity_poly.type
_entity_poly.pdbx_seq_one_letter_code
_entity_poly.pdbx_strand_id
1 'polypeptide(L)'
;MAIQLVGVGCAALNVSPGGHSGDPIAAARDAKLKTSRLRGSSTMWIRRFVAGMLLCSPLMACAAGFDCKQAANSAEHTICDDPALSSLDGQMMAAYTQALHRAGSNQDRLMRDQRNWLAERNEMASLYFDHESVRQENTKGIERFYQQRIDFLNHLFVTADQTSPLLKAVALKLSTSAAPGDYDYKIGWKALGGDGSVFDMPEEHAYTVGEVGKYIPVENQAGLSEVIGSLPSASNDDRVTLALLPSAKFGGLYQVGGTLECVSWSLFTWQRQAIAPIKTPEILDQNCWTATGVFAGFQGQLYAISDSVKLTSSDISVQLLTGSDWGAQSRLLVRYDYRLSKPIAYCDSSSKDCDALTALADAYARRYSRSRVVEILNSPLSAEEQKSFDAMLKAAPDERTQVELPTFGATVVGYTNFADGSVWFPARMHGELMLGRIGHGGLGWRSNDNWYVGFWHWDGKSLSPVIGVIIPVQRGDFLLSADVRPIREILGTNVQ
;
A
#
# COMPACT_ATOMS: atom_id res chain seq x y z
N MET A 1 -13.05 10.31 23.55
CA MET A 1 -13.23 11.71 23.14
C MET A 1 -14.17 11.69 21.95
N ALA A 2 -15.39 12.21 22.12
CA ALA A 2 -16.44 12.14 21.11
C ALA A 2 -16.13 13.13 19.98
N ILE A 3 -16.00 12.63 18.75
CA ILE A 3 -15.82 13.47 17.55
C ILE A 3 -17.23 13.90 17.10
N GLN A 4 -17.49 15.21 17.15
CA GLN A 4 -18.69 15.79 16.56
C GLN A 4 -18.59 15.74 15.04
N LEU A 5 -19.53 15.02 14.40
CA LEU A 5 -19.75 15.03 12.97
C LEU A 5 -20.43 16.36 12.58
N VAL A 6 -19.69 17.25 11.93
CA VAL A 6 -20.28 18.35 11.15
C VAL A 6 -20.34 17.89 9.71
N GLY A 7 -21.54 17.58 9.23
CA GLY A 7 -21.78 17.20 7.85
C GLY A 7 -21.65 18.40 6.92
N VAL A 8 -20.67 18.38 6.02
CA VAL A 8 -20.67 19.23 4.83
C VAL A 8 -21.36 18.44 3.72
N GLY A 9 -22.63 18.78 3.46
CA GLY A 9 -23.40 18.18 2.38
C GLY A 9 -22.94 18.72 1.02
N CYS A 10 -22.38 17.84 0.19
CA CYS A 10 -22.25 18.09 -1.24
C CYS A 10 -23.59 17.71 -1.90
N ALA A 11 -24.33 18.69 -2.41
CA ALA A 11 -25.67 18.49 -2.94
C ALA A 11 -25.64 17.71 -4.27
N ALA A 12 -26.25 16.52 -4.27
CA ALA A 12 -26.60 15.79 -5.49
C ALA A 12 -27.95 16.30 -6.03
N LEU A 13 -27.95 16.91 -7.22
CA LEU A 13 -29.18 17.25 -7.93
C LEU A 13 -29.71 16.02 -8.68
N ASN A 14 -30.78 15.43 -8.15
CA ASN A 14 -31.62 14.46 -8.83
C ASN A 14 -32.52 15.18 -9.85
N VAL A 15 -32.47 14.77 -11.12
CA VAL A 15 -33.46 15.16 -12.13
C VAL A 15 -34.40 13.99 -12.36
N SER A 16 -35.70 14.23 -12.15
CA SER A 16 -36.79 13.33 -12.52
C SER A 16 -37.73 14.11 -13.45
N PRO A 17 -38.20 13.56 -14.58
CA PRO A 17 -39.28 14.18 -15.34
C PRO A 17 -40.57 13.35 -15.24
N GLY A 18 -41.58 13.94 -14.60
CA GLY A 18 -42.99 13.56 -14.77
C GLY A 18 -43.59 14.30 -15.97
N GLY A 19 -44.37 13.59 -16.78
CA GLY A 19 -45.04 14.11 -17.97
C GLY A 19 -46.46 14.64 -17.73
N HIS A 20 -47.01 15.26 -18.78
CA HIS A 20 -48.42 15.37 -19.22
C HIS A 20 -48.45 16.48 -20.29
N SER A 21 -48.65 16.19 -21.57
CA SER A 21 -49.88 15.80 -22.31
C SER A 21 -50.38 16.99 -23.15
N GLY A 22 -50.49 16.82 -24.47
CA GLY A 22 -51.17 17.77 -25.35
C GLY A 22 -50.68 17.75 -26.81
N ASP A 23 -51.11 16.75 -27.58
CA ASP A 23 -51.13 16.73 -29.06
C ASP A 23 -52.39 17.48 -29.59
N PRO A 24 -52.60 17.68 -30.90
CA PRO A 24 -51.70 17.62 -32.08
C PRO A 24 -51.94 18.80 -33.07
N ILE A 25 -51.21 18.86 -34.20
CA ILE A 25 -51.72 19.03 -35.58
C ILE A 25 -50.54 19.25 -36.57
N ALA A 26 -50.71 18.63 -37.72
CA ALA A 26 -49.79 18.41 -38.82
C ALA A 26 -49.44 19.64 -39.70
N ALA A 27 -48.44 19.39 -40.58
CA ALA A 27 -48.32 19.84 -41.97
C ALA A 27 -47.20 20.87 -42.30
N ALA A 28 -46.11 20.31 -42.84
CA ALA A 28 -45.54 20.58 -44.18
C ALA A 28 -45.37 22.03 -44.69
N ARG A 29 -44.12 22.39 -45.04
CA ARG A 29 -43.65 22.71 -46.42
C ARG A 29 -42.48 23.71 -46.47
N ASP A 30 -41.52 23.35 -47.32
CA ASP A 30 -40.81 24.14 -48.34
C ASP A 30 -40.06 25.45 -47.98
N ALA A 31 -38.74 25.31 -48.07
CA ALA A 31 -37.84 26.06 -48.96
C ALA A 31 -38.09 27.57 -49.21
N LYS A 32 -37.07 28.39 -48.92
CA LYS A 32 -36.28 29.09 -49.97
C LYS A 32 -35.12 29.90 -49.39
N LEU A 33 -33.94 29.66 -49.94
CA LEU A 33 -32.85 30.64 -50.01
C LEU A 33 -33.36 31.95 -50.62
N LYS A 34 -32.91 33.09 -50.07
CA LYS A 34 -32.59 34.28 -50.87
C LYS A 34 -31.52 35.11 -50.19
N THR A 35 -30.39 35.18 -50.88
CA THR A 35 -29.30 36.12 -50.68
C THR A 35 -29.71 37.52 -51.15
N SER A 36 -29.35 38.56 -50.41
CA SER A 36 -29.12 39.90 -50.98
C SER A 36 -28.20 40.72 -50.07
N ARG A 37 -27.02 41.04 -50.60
CA ARG A 37 -26.12 42.09 -50.09
C ARG A 37 -26.77 43.45 -50.32
N LEU A 38 -26.70 44.34 -49.33
CA LEU A 38 -26.65 45.79 -49.59
C LEU A 38 -25.65 46.47 -48.65
N ARG A 39 -24.84 47.33 -49.27
CA ARG A 39 -23.84 48.22 -48.70
C ARG A 39 -24.51 49.36 -47.93
N GLY A 40 -23.84 49.88 -46.90
CA GLY A 40 -24.19 51.16 -46.29
C GLY A 40 -23.24 51.53 -45.16
N SER A 41 -22.24 52.35 -45.47
CA SER A 41 -21.36 53.02 -44.51
C SER A 41 -22.08 54.21 -43.89
N SER A 42 -22.00 54.41 -42.57
CA SER A 42 -21.69 55.68 -41.89
C SER A 42 -22.16 55.73 -40.43
N THR A 43 -21.34 56.41 -39.61
CA THR A 43 -21.67 57.16 -38.38
C THR A 43 -22.09 56.38 -37.13
N MET A 44 -21.05 56.03 -36.35
CA MET A 44 -20.80 56.42 -34.95
C MET A 44 -22.00 56.99 -34.16
N TRP A 45 -22.32 56.37 -33.01
CA TRP A 45 -22.32 56.93 -31.64
C TRP A 45 -23.07 55.95 -30.71
N ILE A 46 -22.61 55.87 -29.45
CA ILE A 46 -23.20 55.22 -28.24
C ILE A 46 -22.42 54.00 -27.68
N ARG A 47 -21.55 54.35 -26.73
CA ARG A 47 -20.93 53.58 -25.62
C ARG A 47 -21.69 52.32 -25.20
N ARG A 48 -21.02 51.15 -25.19
CA ARG A 48 -21.33 50.04 -24.25
C ARG A 48 -20.09 49.21 -23.90
N PHE A 49 -19.73 49.27 -22.61
CA PHE A 49 -19.03 48.28 -21.77
C PHE A 49 -18.27 47.14 -22.48
N VAL A 50 -16.94 47.23 -22.47
CA VAL A 50 -16.09 46.02 -22.44
C VAL A 50 -15.95 45.65 -20.96
N ALA A 51 -16.88 44.84 -20.46
CA ALA A 51 -16.71 44.13 -19.21
C ALA A 51 -16.12 42.75 -19.57
N GLY A 52 -14.89 42.52 -19.12
CA GLY A 52 -14.17 41.27 -19.31
C GLY A 52 -14.93 40.11 -18.66
N MET A 53 -15.26 39.11 -19.46
CA MET A 53 -15.74 37.82 -18.97
C MET A 53 -14.52 36.89 -18.89
N LEU A 54 -13.75 37.07 -17.82
CA LEU A 54 -12.82 36.05 -17.34
C LEU A 54 -13.68 34.84 -16.94
N LEU A 55 -13.60 33.78 -17.76
CA LEU A 55 -14.12 32.46 -17.45
C LEU A 55 -13.37 31.90 -16.23
N CYS A 56 -13.83 32.22 -15.02
CA CYS A 56 -13.57 31.39 -13.85
C CYS A 56 -14.44 30.14 -13.99
N SER A 57 -13.92 29.10 -14.63
CA SER A 57 -14.42 27.75 -14.38
C SER A 57 -14.21 27.45 -12.90
N PRO A 58 -15.25 27.15 -12.10
CA PRO A 58 -15.03 26.65 -10.77
C PRO A 58 -14.44 25.25 -10.94
N LEU A 59 -13.13 25.11 -10.73
CA LEU A 59 -12.60 23.84 -10.28
C LEU A 59 -13.40 23.53 -9.02
N MET A 60 -14.25 22.50 -9.07
CA MET A 60 -14.82 21.89 -7.88
C MET A 60 -13.64 21.33 -7.09
N ALA A 61 -12.97 22.18 -6.32
CA ALA A 61 -11.99 21.77 -5.35
C ALA A 61 -12.78 21.07 -4.25
N CYS A 62 -12.79 19.73 -4.28
CA CYS A 62 -13.11 18.97 -3.09
C CYS A 62 -12.09 19.38 -2.03
N ALA A 63 -12.55 20.02 -0.97
CA ALA A 63 -11.71 20.27 0.19
C ALA A 63 -11.33 18.93 0.83
N ALA A 64 -10.24 18.90 1.60
CA ALA A 64 -9.89 17.78 2.47
C ALA A 64 -11.10 17.32 3.30
N GLY A 65 -11.08 16.05 3.71
CA GLY A 65 -12.12 15.46 4.57
C GLY A 65 -12.20 16.10 5.96
N PHE A 66 -11.35 17.08 6.24
CA PHE A 66 -11.27 17.88 7.45
C PHE A 66 -11.05 19.36 7.11
N ASP A 67 -11.27 20.25 8.07
CA ASP A 67 -11.04 21.69 7.89
C ASP A 67 -9.53 21.98 7.91
N CYS A 68 -8.95 22.33 6.75
CA CYS A 68 -7.55 22.68 6.64
C CYS A 68 -7.11 23.86 7.52
N LYS A 69 -8.04 24.72 7.97
CA LYS A 69 -7.72 25.78 8.93
C LYS A 69 -7.53 25.24 10.35
N GLN A 70 -7.96 24.02 10.60
CA GLN A 70 -7.86 23.31 11.88
C GLN A 70 -6.87 22.14 11.81
N ALA A 71 -6.01 22.09 10.78
CA ALA A 71 -4.93 21.12 10.70
C ALA A 71 -4.10 21.13 12.00
N ALA A 72 -3.96 19.96 12.61
CA ALA A 72 -3.44 19.79 13.96
C ALA A 72 -2.06 19.12 14.01
N ASN A 73 -1.56 18.62 12.88
CA ASN A 73 -0.27 17.94 12.79
C ASN A 73 0.37 18.12 11.41
N SER A 74 1.67 17.81 11.31
CA SER A 74 2.47 17.88 10.08
C SER A 74 1.84 17.15 8.90
N ALA A 75 1.30 15.95 9.10
CA ALA A 75 0.64 15.19 8.02
C ALA A 75 -0.60 15.92 7.47
N GLU A 76 -1.42 16.51 8.33
CA GLU A 76 -2.59 17.31 7.92
C GLU A 76 -2.18 18.59 7.19
N HIS A 77 -1.14 19.29 7.68
CA HIS A 77 -0.60 20.45 6.97
C HIS A 77 -0.10 20.07 5.57
N THR A 78 0.67 19.00 5.47
CA THR A 78 1.11 18.41 4.19
C THR A 78 -0.06 18.16 3.24
N ILE A 79 -1.14 17.53 3.71
CA ILE A 79 -2.32 17.23 2.88
C ILE A 79 -3.01 18.52 2.43
N CYS A 80 -3.03 19.55 3.29
CA CYS A 80 -3.68 20.83 3.00
C CYS A 80 -2.86 21.74 2.08
N ASP A 81 -1.54 21.65 2.13
CA ASP A 81 -0.63 22.44 1.30
C ASP A 81 -0.58 21.95 -0.16
N ASP A 82 -1.00 20.71 -0.42
CA ASP A 82 -1.12 20.13 -1.76
C ASP A 82 -2.61 20.00 -2.18
N PRO A 83 -3.08 20.77 -3.19
CA PRO A 83 -4.47 20.71 -3.66
C PRO A 83 -4.91 19.33 -4.18
N ALA A 84 -4.01 18.54 -4.77
CA ALA A 84 -4.33 17.21 -5.28
C ALA A 84 -4.55 16.24 -4.10
N LEU A 85 -3.69 16.29 -3.07
CA LEU A 85 -3.85 15.48 -1.87
C LEU A 85 -5.08 15.90 -1.06
N SER A 86 -5.35 17.19 -0.95
CA SER A 86 -6.58 17.71 -0.32
C SER A 86 -7.83 17.15 -1.00
N SER A 87 -7.87 17.17 -2.33
CA SER A 87 -8.98 16.61 -3.10
C SER A 87 -9.14 15.10 -2.91
N LEU A 88 -8.04 14.35 -2.90
CA LEU A 88 -8.05 12.90 -2.66
C LEU A 88 -8.51 12.55 -1.25
N ASP A 89 -8.12 13.33 -0.23
CA ASP A 89 -8.58 13.12 1.15
C ASP A 89 -10.09 13.37 1.27
N GLY A 90 -10.63 14.41 0.62
CA GLY A 90 -12.07 14.66 0.54
C GLY A 90 -12.83 13.52 -0.15
N GLN A 91 -12.32 13.00 -1.27
CA GLN A 91 -12.90 11.86 -1.98
C GLN A 91 -12.87 10.58 -1.13
N MET A 92 -11.75 10.32 -0.44
CA MET A 92 -11.61 9.20 0.48
C MET A 92 -12.63 9.28 1.63
N MET A 93 -12.82 10.46 2.23
CA MET A 93 -13.81 10.66 3.28
C MET A 93 -15.25 10.43 2.78
N ALA A 94 -15.57 10.89 1.57
CA ALA A 94 -16.86 10.63 0.94
C ALA A 94 -17.09 9.13 0.71
N ALA A 95 -16.10 8.41 0.16
CA ALA A 95 -16.16 6.97 -0.07
C ALA A 95 -16.32 6.20 1.25
N TYR A 96 -15.60 6.61 2.30
CA TYR A 96 -15.68 6.02 3.64
C TYR A 96 -17.09 6.18 4.24
N THR A 97 -17.66 7.37 4.14
CA THR A 97 -19.02 7.66 4.63
C THR A 97 -20.04 6.77 3.94
N GLN A 98 -19.94 6.62 2.61
CA GLN A 98 -20.83 5.72 1.87
C GLN A 98 -20.63 4.25 2.26
N ALA A 99 -19.38 3.82 2.46
CA ALA A 99 -19.08 2.46 2.92
C ALA A 99 -19.66 2.18 4.31
N LEU A 100 -19.61 3.15 5.24
CA LEU A 100 -20.24 3.04 6.56
C LEU A 100 -21.76 2.85 6.49
N HIS A 101 -22.43 3.51 5.56
CA HIS A 101 -23.86 3.31 5.31
C HIS A 101 -24.17 1.90 4.80
N ARG A 102 -23.28 1.32 3.99
CA ARG A 102 -23.42 -0.06 3.47
C ARG A 102 -23.00 -1.15 4.47
N ALA A 103 -22.19 -0.82 5.47
CA ALA A 103 -21.46 -1.80 6.26
C ALA A 103 -22.31 -2.75 7.12
N GLY A 104 -23.52 -2.33 7.54
CA GLY A 104 -24.36 -3.14 8.43
C GLY A 104 -23.59 -3.61 9.68
N SER A 105 -23.55 -4.92 9.94
CA SER A 105 -22.82 -5.50 11.08
C SER A 105 -21.29 -5.37 11.00
N ASN A 106 -20.73 -4.90 9.88
CA ASN A 106 -19.29 -4.73 9.68
C ASN A 106 -18.75 -3.34 10.04
N GLN A 107 -19.59 -2.44 10.58
CA GLN A 107 -19.18 -1.05 10.91
C GLN A 107 -17.93 -1.00 11.80
N ASP A 108 -17.87 -1.80 12.87
CA ASP A 108 -16.72 -1.80 13.78
C ASP A 108 -15.42 -2.24 13.09
N ARG A 109 -15.50 -3.22 12.18
CA ARG A 109 -14.35 -3.69 11.38
C ARG A 109 -13.88 -2.58 10.44
N LEU A 110 -14.81 -1.90 9.76
CA LEU A 110 -14.50 -0.77 8.88
C LEU A 110 -13.89 0.42 9.65
N MET A 111 -14.37 0.70 10.87
CA MET A 111 -13.80 1.77 11.70
C MET A 111 -12.37 1.45 12.17
N ARG A 112 -12.09 0.20 12.55
CA ARG A 112 -10.72 -0.22 12.90
C ARG A 112 -9.79 -0.14 11.70
N ASP A 113 -10.22 -0.69 10.56
CA ASP A 113 -9.48 -0.63 9.31
C ASP A 113 -9.17 0.82 8.90
N GLN A 114 -10.15 1.72 8.97
CA GLN A 114 -9.95 3.13 8.67
C GLN A 114 -8.91 3.77 9.61
N ARG A 115 -8.95 3.50 10.92
CA ARG A 115 -7.94 4.03 11.86
C ARG A 115 -6.53 3.56 11.51
N ASN A 116 -6.38 2.28 11.18
CA ASN A 116 -5.10 1.70 10.77
C ASN A 116 -4.58 2.39 9.50
N TRP A 117 -5.45 2.57 8.51
CA TRP A 117 -5.11 3.27 7.26
C TRP A 117 -4.76 4.76 7.47
N LEU A 118 -5.48 5.48 8.35
CA LEU A 118 -5.17 6.88 8.66
C LEU A 118 -3.79 7.01 9.34
N ALA A 119 -3.41 6.05 10.20
CA ALA A 119 -2.09 6.03 10.82
C ALA A 119 -0.98 5.83 9.79
N GLU A 120 -1.14 4.91 8.84
CA GLU A 120 -0.21 4.69 7.72
C GLU A 120 -0.11 5.92 6.81
N ARG A 121 -1.26 6.52 6.48
CA ARG A 121 -1.30 7.77 5.71
C ARG A 121 -0.49 8.88 6.41
N ASN A 122 -0.66 9.04 7.72
CA ASN A 122 0.01 10.10 8.47
C ASN A 122 1.53 9.91 8.46
N GLU A 123 2.01 8.69 8.71
CA GLU A 123 3.46 8.39 8.60
C GLU A 123 3.96 8.71 7.20
N MET A 124 3.25 8.26 6.17
CA MET A 124 3.64 8.51 4.80
C MET A 124 3.62 10.01 4.47
N ALA A 125 2.62 10.76 4.90
CA ALA A 125 2.59 12.21 4.69
C ALA A 125 3.72 12.95 5.43
N SER A 126 4.08 12.51 6.65
CA SER A 126 5.13 13.13 7.45
C SER A 126 6.54 12.86 6.90
N LEU A 127 6.80 11.66 6.37
CA LEU A 127 8.12 11.29 5.81
C LEU A 127 8.45 12.01 4.49
N TYR A 128 7.48 12.65 3.84
CA TYR A 128 7.60 13.08 2.45
C TYR A 128 8.11 14.52 2.25
N PHE A 129 8.29 15.31 3.32
CA PHE A 129 8.51 16.77 3.20
C PHE A 129 9.88 17.29 3.64
N ASP A 130 10.79 16.47 4.17
CA ASP A 130 12.13 16.95 4.60
C ASP A 130 13.14 17.17 3.45
N HIS A 131 12.84 16.75 2.22
CA HIS A 131 13.74 16.94 1.07
C HIS A 131 13.04 17.48 -0.19
N GLU A 132 13.26 18.77 -0.47
CA GLU A 132 12.69 19.49 -1.62
C GLU A 132 12.99 18.85 -2.99
N SER A 133 14.13 18.16 -3.14
CA SER A 133 14.51 17.49 -4.39
C SER A 133 13.78 16.17 -4.66
N VAL A 134 12.94 15.67 -3.74
CA VAL A 134 12.20 14.39 -3.87
C VAL A 134 10.68 14.61 -3.96
N ARG A 135 10.22 15.86 -3.88
CA ARG A 135 8.79 16.24 -3.79
C ARG A 135 7.92 15.68 -4.93
N GLN A 136 8.43 15.61 -6.17
CA GLN A 136 7.62 15.20 -7.33
C GLN A 136 7.43 13.68 -7.49
N GLU A 137 8.46 12.87 -7.26
CA GLU A 137 8.34 11.40 -7.35
C GLU A 137 7.56 10.83 -6.15
N ASN A 138 7.72 11.45 -4.98
CA ASN A 138 7.04 11.04 -3.76
C ASN A 138 5.54 11.38 -3.77
N THR A 139 5.10 12.50 -4.35
CA THR A 139 3.66 12.83 -4.42
C THR A 139 2.84 11.70 -5.08
N LYS A 140 3.38 11.04 -6.11
CA LYS A 140 2.72 9.90 -6.77
C LYS A 140 2.50 8.70 -5.84
N GLY A 141 3.39 8.49 -4.86
CA GLY A 141 3.27 7.41 -3.88
C GLY A 141 2.05 7.59 -2.99
N ILE A 142 1.86 8.81 -2.46
CA ILE A 142 0.71 9.14 -1.61
C ILE A 142 -0.60 9.27 -2.38
N GLU A 143 -0.58 9.78 -3.60
CA GLU A 143 -1.74 9.75 -4.49
C GLU A 143 -2.21 8.31 -4.76
N ARG A 144 -1.28 7.40 -5.10
CA ARG A 144 -1.62 5.98 -5.32
C ARG A 144 -2.19 5.33 -4.06
N PHE A 145 -1.67 5.68 -2.88
CA PHE A 145 -2.17 5.17 -1.60
C PHE A 145 -3.60 5.63 -1.30
N TYR A 146 -3.94 6.89 -1.61
CA TYR A 146 -5.32 7.37 -1.56
C TYR A 146 -6.21 6.66 -2.58
N GLN A 147 -5.77 6.54 -3.83
CA GLN A 147 -6.57 5.92 -4.89
C GLN A 147 -6.92 4.47 -4.54
N GLN A 148 -5.95 3.69 -4.07
CA GLN A 148 -6.19 2.31 -3.60
C GLN A 148 -7.24 2.27 -2.48
N ARG A 149 -7.22 3.24 -1.55
CA ARG A 149 -8.21 3.33 -0.48
C ARG A 149 -9.60 3.67 -0.99
N ILE A 150 -9.70 4.66 -1.88
CA ILE A 150 -10.96 5.08 -2.50
C ILE A 150 -11.58 3.90 -3.26
N ASP A 151 -10.78 3.20 -4.07
CA ASP A 151 -11.23 2.04 -4.84
C ASP A 151 -11.72 0.92 -3.93
N PHE A 152 -10.97 0.60 -2.87
CA PHE A 152 -11.37 -0.36 -1.85
C PHE A 152 -12.73 0.00 -1.25
N LEU A 153 -12.87 1.22 -0.74
CA LEU A 153 -14.09 1.68 -0.07
C LEU A 153 -15.30 1.70 -1.01
N ASN A 154 -15.11 2.11 -2.27
CA ASN A 154 -16.17 2.16 -3.28
C ASN A 154 -16.71 0.77 -3.64
N HIS A 155 -15.86 -0.25 -3.66
CA HIS A 155 -16.27 -1.63 -3.96
C HIS A 155 -16.68 -2.42 -2.71
N LEU A 156 -16.39 -1.91 -1.51
CA LEU A 156 -16.71 -2.57 -0.26
C LEU A 156 -18.24 -2.65 -0.04
N PHE A 157 -18.70 -3.86 0.29
CA PHE A 157 -20.11 -4.21 0.53
C PHE A 157 -21.05 -3.96 -0.66
N VAL A 158 -20.50 -3.89 -1.88
CA VAL A 158 -21.29 -3.81 -3.10
C VAL A 158 -21.42 -5.23 -3.67
N THR A 159 -22.64 -5.64 -4.02
CA THR A 159 -22.86 -6.86 -4.82
C THR A 159 -22.44 -6.58 -6.25
N ALA A 160 -21.15 -6.73 -6.53
CA ALA A 160 -20.66 -6.87 -7.89
C ALA A 160 -20.63 -8.36 -8.27
N ASP A 161 -20.79 -8.65 -9.56
CA ASP A 161 -20.35 -9.93 -10.09
C ASP A 161 -18.86 -10.09 -9.76
N GLN A 162 -18.54 -10.99 -8.82
CA GLN A 162 -17.17 -11.30 -8.46
C GLN A 162 -16.43 -11.75 -9.72
N THR A 163 -15.28 -11.13 -9.97
CA THR A 163 -14.59 -11.23 -11.25
C THR A 163 -13.84 -12.55 -11.41
N SER A 164 -13.47 -13.20 -10.30
CA SER A 164 -12.76 -14.48 -10.28
C SER A 164 -13.33 -15.48 -9.27
N PRO A 165 -13.68 -16.73 -9.70
CA PRO A 165 -14.05 -17.82 -8.80
C PRO A 165 -12.98 -18.15 -7.76
N LEU A 166 -11.70 -18.05 -8.14
CA LEU A 166 -10.58 -18.28 -7.23
C LEU A 166 -10.52 -17.21 -6.13
N LEU A 167 -10.61 -15.92 -6.50
CA LEU A 167 -10.61 -14.84 -5.51
C LEU A 167 -11.80 -14.92 -4.55
N LYS A 168 -12.96 -15.39 -5.02
CA LYS A 168 -14.10 -15.67 -4.15
C LYS A 168 -13.77 -16.74 -3.10
N ALA A 169 -13.12 -17.82 -3.50
CA ALA A 169 -12.75 -18.90 -2.59
C ALA A 169 -11.65 -18.45 -1.59
N VAL A 170 -10.67 -17.67 -2.05
CA VAL A 170 -9.64 -17.05 -1.20
C VAL A 170 -10.28 -16.08 -0.19
N ALA A 171 -11.19 -15.20 -0.62
CA ALA A 171 -11.88 -14.27 0.27
C ALA A 171 -12.69 -15.02 1.35
N LEU A 172 -13.38 -16.10 0.98
CA LEU A 172 -14.12 -16.93 1.93
C LEU A 172 -13.17 -17.58 2.95
N LYS A 173 -12.09 -18.22 2.49
CA LYS A 173 -11.05 -18.82 3.34
C LYS A 173 -10.54 -17.81 4.38
N LEU A 174 -10.10 -16.63 3.92
CA LEU A 174 -9.59 -15.57 4.77
C LEU A 174 -10.61 -15.09 5.81
N SER A 175 -11.86 -14.91 5.40
CA SER A 175 -12.93 -14.44 6.31
C SER A 175 -13.30 -15.45 7.41
N THR A 176 -13.00 -16.73 7.21
CA THR A 176 -13.32 -17.83 8.14
C THR A 176 -12.12 -18.36 8.92
N SER A 177 -10.91 -17.93 8.56
CA SER A 177 -9.67 -18.39 9.19
C SER A 177 -9.50 -17.75 10.56
N ALA A 178 -9.23 -18.58 11.58
CA ALA A 178 -8.78 -18.11 12.90
C ALA A 178 -7.27 -17.82 12.94
N ALA A 179 -6.51 -18.25 11.93
CA ALA A 179 -5.10 -17.94 11.83
C ALA A 179 -4.96 -16.49 11.34
N PRO A 180 -4.33 -15.59 12.13
CA PRO A 180 -3.98 -14.26 11.64
C PRO A 180 -3.05 -14.49 10.45
N GLY A 181 -3.49 -14.10 9.24
CA GLY A 181 -2.84 -14.49 7.99
C GLY A 181 -1.34 -14.35 8.10
N ASP A 182 -0.62 -15.46 7.92
CA ASP A 182 0.83 -15.50 8.13
C ASP A 182 1.50 -14.38 7.32
N TYR A 183 2.26 -13.53 7.99
CA TYR A 183 2.94 -12.38 7.39
C TYR A 183 4.33 -12.74 6.86
N ASP A 184 4.65 -14.03 6.77
CA ASP A 184 5.85 -14.47 6.06
C ASP A 184 5.61 -14.42 4.55
N TYR A 185 6.15 -13.40 3.88
CA TYR A 185 6.08 -13.27 2.43
C TYR A 185 6.64 -14.50 1.68
N LYS A 186 7.50 -15.32 2.32
CA LYS A 186 8.04 -16.57 1.76
C LYS A 186 7.12 -17.79 1.95
N ILE A 187 6.14 -17.74 2.86
CA ILE A 187 5.28 -18.89 3.24
C ILE A 187 3.78 -18.54 3.16
N GLY A 188 3.44 -17.31 2.75
CA GLY A 188 2.09 -16.72 2.81
C GLY A 188 0.99 -17.45 2.02
N TRP A 189 1.33 -18.31 1.06
CA TRP A 189 0.36 -19.04 0.24
C TRP A 189 -0.58 -19.92 1.06
N LYS A 190 -0.10 -20.48 2.18
CA LYS A 190 -0.94 -21.29 3.08
C LYS A 190 -2.14 -20.50 3.61
N ALA A 191 -1.96 -19.23 3.96
CA ALA A 191 -3.04 -18.40 4.46
C ALA A 191 -4.12 -18.15 3.39
N LEU A 192 -3.73 -18.11 2.11
CA LEU A 192 -4.64 -17.97 0.97
C LEU A 192 -5.29 -19.30 0.54
N GLY A 193 -4.79 -20.43 1.05
CA GLY A 193 -5.29 -21.78 0.76
C GLY A 193 -4.43 -22.60 -0.20
N GLY A 194 -3.17 -22.22 -0.39
CA GLY A 194 -2.15 -22.99 -1.11
C GLY A 194 -1.64 -24.24 -0.37
N ASP A 195 -2.18 -24.55 0.80
CA ASP A 195 -2.04 -25.85 1.46
C ASP A 195 -3.00 -26.91 0.88
N GLY A 196 -3.60 -26.64 -0.27
CA GLY A 196 -4.62 -27.48 -0.92
C GLY A 196 -6.04 -27.23 -0.41
N SER A 197 -6.25 -26.32 0.56
CA SER A 197 -7.60 -26.03 1.07
C SER A 197 -8.42 -25.13 0.14
N VAL A 198 -7.78 -24.40 -0.78
CA VAL A 198 -8.46 -23.61 -1.82
C VAL A 198 -7.92 -23.95 -3.20
N PHE A 199 -6.61 -23.94 -3.40
CA PHE A 199 -5.98 -24.16 -4.69
C PHE A 199 -4.73 -25.05 -4.56
N ASP A 200 -4.38 -25.69 -5.67
CA ASP A 200 -3.24 -26.59 -5.77
C ASP A 200 -1.98 -25.79 -6.12
N MET A 201 -0.99 -25.83 -5.24
CA MET A 201 0.34 -25.26 -5.47
C MET A 201 1.20 -26.21 -6.31
N PRO A 202 2.19 -25.68 -7.05
CA PRO A 202 3.16 -26.51 -7.74
C PRO A 202 4.13 -27.14 -6.73
N GLU A 203 4.64 -28.31 -7.09
CA GLU A 203 5.75 -28.94 -6.40
C GLU A 203 7.05 -28.23 -6.78
N GLU A 204 7.75 -27.66 -5.78
CA GLU A 204 8.95 -26.86 -5.99
C GLU A 204 10.20 -27.57 -5.48
N HIS A 205 11.22 -27.66 -6.35
CA HIS A 205 12.52 -28.22 -6.02
C HIS A 205 13.65 -27.39 -6.64
N ALA A 206 14.69 -27.14 -5.85
CA ALA A 206 15.88 -26.42 -6.30
C ALA A 206 16.88 -27.37 -6.97
N TYR A 207 17.30 -27.01 -8.17
CA TYR A 207 18.30 -27.74 -8.98
C TYR A 207 19.33 -26.77 -9.56
N THR A 208 20.25 -27.30 -10.35
CA THR A 208 21.04 -26.50 -11.29
C THR A 208 20.39 -26.50 -12.67
N VAL A 209 20.66 -25.48 -13.48
CA VAL A 209 20.13 -25.36 -14.85
C VAL A 209 20.47 -26.59 -15.69
N GLY A 210 21.68 -27.13 -15.57
CA GLY A 210 22.12 -28.30 -16.34
C GLY A 210 21.41 -29.61 -15.98
N GLU A 211 20.77 -29.68 -14.81
CA GLU A 211 20.09 -30.88 -14.33
C GLU A 211 18.57 -30.85 -14.49
N VAL A 212 17.98 -29.67 -14.66
CA VAL A 212 16.54 -29.46 -14.53
C VAL A 212 15.71 -30.32 -15.49
N GLY A 213 16.23 -30.55 -16.71
CA GLY A 213 15.55 -31.37 -17.71
C GLY A 213 15.27 -32.80 -17.23
N LYS A 214 16.13 -33.37 -16.37
CA LYS A 214 15.97 -34.74 -15.84
C LYS A 214 14.70 -34.92 -15.01
N TYR A 215 14.17 -33.82 -14.48
CA TYR A 215 13.05 -33.81 -13.54
C TYR A 215 11.73 -33.35 -14.17
N ILE A 216 11.75 -32.93 -15.45
CA ILE A 216 10.54 -32.62 -16.20
C ILE A 216 10.01 -33.92 -16.81
N PRO A 217 8.74 -34.30 -16.58
CA PRO A 217 8.20 -35.59 -17.03
C PRO A 217 7.86 -35.58 -18.54
N VAL A 218 8.89 -35.53 -19.38
CA VAL A 218 8.84 -35.55 -20.85
C VAL A 218 9.84 -36.55 -21.42
N GLU A 219 9.50 -37.20 -22.54
CA GLU A 219 10.42 -38.12 -23.24
C GLU A 219 11.41 -37.36 -24.12
N ASN A 220 10.99 -36.21 -24.67
CA ASN A 220 11.80 -35.33 -25.50
C ASN A 220 11.70 -33.89 -24.98
N GLN A 221 12.85 -33.27 -24.75
CA GLN A 221 13.02 -31.94 -24.18
C GLN A 221 13.09 -30.83 -25.25
N ALA A 222 12.62 -31.10 -26.48
CA ALA A 222 12.48 -30.06 -27.50
C ALA A 222 11.73 -28.84 -26.93
N GLY A 223 12.36 -27.66 -26.98
CA GLY A 223 11.84 -26.41 -26.40
C GLY A 223 12.42 -26.04 -25.02
N LEU A 224 13.09 -26.95 -24.30
CA LEU A 224 13.67 -26.66 -22.98
C LEU A 224 14.72 -25.54 -23.01
N SER A 225 15.53 -25.49 -24.06
CA SER A 225 16.56 -24.45 -24.22
C SER A 225 15.98 -23.04 -24.33
N GLU A 226 14.77 -22.91 -24.89
CA GLU A 226 14.08 -21.63 -24.98
C GLU A 226 13.56 -21.18 -23.61
N VAL A 227 12.99 -22.11 -22.83
CA VAL A 227 12.60 -21.87 -21.43
C VAL A 227 13.81 -21.42 -20.60
N ILE A 228 14.90 -22.19 -20.63
CA ILE A 228 16.14 -21.86 -19.92
C ILE A 228 16.72 -20.52 -20.38
N GLY A 229 16.73 -20.26 -21.70
CA GLY A 229 17.28 -19.04 -22.29
C GLY A 229 16.54 -17.75 -21.93
N SER A 230 15.33 -17.86 -21.38
CA SER A 230 14.55 -16.72 -20.87
C SER A 230 14.80 -16.38 -19.40
N LEU A 231 15.61 -17.19 -18.69
CA LEU A 231 16.03 -16.88 -17.33
C LEU A 231 17.08 -15.75 -17.31
N PRO A 232 17.16 -14.97 -16.22
CA PRO A 232 18.22 -13.96 -16.06
C PRO A 232 19.64 -14.51 -16.19
N SER A 233 19.88 -15.73 -15.68
CA SER A 233 21.15 -16.43 -15.81
C SER A 233 20.93 -17.91 -16.16
N ALA A 234 21.67 -18.41 -17.15
CA ALA A 234 21.43 -19.71 -17.78
C ALA A 234 22.68 -20.60 -17.84
N SER A 235 23.68 -20.35 -16.99
CA SER A 235 24.86 -21.22 -16.89
C SER A 235 24.47 -22.54 -16.23
N ASN A 236 25.08 -23.65 -16.62
CA ASN A 236 24.70 -24.98 -16.13
C ASN A 236 24.75 -25.13 -14.61
N ASP A 237 25.66 -24.42 -13.94
CA ASP A 237 25.86 -24.46 -12.48
C ASP A 237 24.96 -23.46 -11.73
N ASP A 238 24.24 -22.58 -12.44
CA ASP A 238 23.35 -21.61 -11.83
C ASP A 238 22.19 -22.32 -11.15
N ARG A 239 21.82 -21.83 -9.96
CA ARG A 239 20.67 -22.37 -9.23
C ARG A 239 19.38 -21.90 -9.89
N VAL A 240 18.42 -22.81 -9.96
CA VAL A 240 17.07 -22.55 -10.44
C VAL A 240 16.09 -23.37 -9.62
N THR A 241 14.90 -22.83 -9.36
CA THR A 241 13.80 -23.63 -8.82
C THR A 241 12.93 -24.11 -9.97
N LEU A 242 12.69 -25.42 -10.02
CA LEU A 242 11.70 -26.04 -10.88
C LEU A 242 10.40 -26.18 -10.09
N ALA A 243 9.34 -25.55 -10.59
CA ALA A 243 7.98 -25.67 -10.08
C ALA A 243 7.15 -26.48 -11.09
N LEU A 244 6.47 -27.54 -10.65
CA LEU A 244 5.64 -28.38 -11.52
C LEU A 244 4.23 -28.55 -10.96
N LEU A 245 3.22 -28.44 -11.82
CA LEU A 245 1.84 -28.85 -11.53
C LEU A 245 1.46 -30.00 -12.50
N PRO A 246 1.77 -31.26 -12.14
CA PRO A 246 1.60 -32.40 -13.05
C PRO A 246 0.18 -32.61 -13.54
N SER A 247 -0.83 -32.31 -12.70
CA SER A 247 -2.25 -32.40 -13.04
C SER A 247 -2.64 -31.52 -14.23
N ALA A 248 -1.97 -30.38 -14.40
CA ALA A 248 -2.21 -29.42 -15.49
C ALA A 248 -1.18 -29.54 -16.64
N LYS A 249 -0.16 -30.38 -16.48
CA LYS A 249 1.03 -30.42 -17.37
C LYS A 249 1.63 -29.03 -17.60
N PHE A 250 1.71 -28.26 -16.52
CA PHE A 250 2.20 -26.90 -16.50
C PHE A 250 3.34 -26.74 -15.49
N GLY A 251 4.38 -26.03 -15.87
CA GLY A 251 5.57 -25.84 -15.04
C GLY A 251 6.18 -24.46 -15.23
N GLY A 252 7.15 -24.17 -14.37
CA GLY A 252 7.93 -22.96 -14.46
C GLY A 252 9.31 -23.17 -13.88
N LEU A 253 10.27 -22.42 -14.41
CA LEU A 253 11.58 -22.21 -13.82
C LEU A 253 11.59 -20.81 -13.22
N TYR A 254 12.14 -20.64 -12.02
CA TYR A 254 12.40 -19.31 -11.51
C TYR A 254 13.74 -19.17 -10.79
N GLN A 255 14.24 -17.95 -10.81
CA GLN A 255 15.41 -17.52 -10.07
C GLN A 255 15.04 -16.35 -9.18
N VAL A 256 15.71 -16.25 -8.04
CA VAL A 256 15.63 -15.08 -7.15
C VAL A 256 16.97 -14.36 -7.23
N GLY A 257 16.94 -13.07 -7.52
CA GLY A 257 18.17 -12.31 -7.71
C GLY A 257 18.02 -10.81 -7.56
N GLY A 258 19.15 -10.12 -7.64
CA GLY A 258 19.23 -8.66 -7.53
C GLY A 258 19.13 -8.14 -6.10
N THR A 259 19.41 -6.85 -5.92
CA THR A 259 19.35 -6.16 -4.63
C THR A 259 17.92 -5.92 -4.14
N LEU A 260 16.90 -6.24 -4.94
CA LEU A 260 15.49 -6.21 -4.54
C LEU A 260 14.94 -7.61 -4.23
N GLU A 261 15.75 -8.66 -4.39
CA GLU A 261 15.31 -10.07 -4.28
C GLU A 261 14.06 -10.34 -5.14
N CYS A 262 14.17 -10.04 -6.44
CA CYS A 262 13.08 -10.25 -7.39
C CYS A 262 13.04 -11.69 -7.87
N VAL A 263 11.83 -12.22 -8.06
CA VAL A 263 11.57 -13.51 -8.68
C VAL A 263 11.39 -13.31 -10.19
N SER A 264 12.13 -14.05 -11.00
CA SER A 264 12.00 -14.05 -12.45
C SER A 264 11.53 -15.42 -12.93
N TRP A 265 10.32 -15.47 -13.47
CA TRP A 265 9.67 -16.70 -13.95
C TRP A 265 9.86 -16.90 -15.45
N SER A 266 10.15 -18.15 -15.83
CA SER A 266 10.01 -18.69 -17.17
C SER A 266 9.01 -19.84 -17.15
N LEU A 267 7.87 -19.69 -17.81
CA LEU A 267 6.76 -20.65 -17.74
C LEU A 267 6.70 -21.54 -18.97
N PHE A 268 6.15 -22.74 -18.81
CA PHE A 268 5.98 -23.68 -19.91
C PHE A 268 4.84 -24.67 -19.66
N THR A 269 4.32 -25.22 -20.75
CA THR A 269 3.53 -26.45 -20.73
C THR A 269 4.38 -27.60 -21.24
N TRP A 270 3.98 -28.82 -20.94
CA TRP A 270 4.60 -29.99 -21.57
C TRP A 270 3.59 -31.00 -22.08
N GLN A 271 4.00 -31.68 -23.13
CA GLN A 271 3.38 -32.88 -23.63
C GLN A 271 4.44 -33.98 -23.70
N ARG A 272 4.03 -35.20 -24.05
CA ARG A 272 4.94 -36.38 -24.06
C ARG A 272 6.25 -36.13 -24.82
N GLN A 273 6.22 -35.32 -25.88
CA GLN A 273 7.30 -35.16 -26.85
C GLN A 273 7.84 -33.72 -26.98
N ALA A 274 7.32 -32.76 -26.22
CA ALA A 274 7.75 -31.37 -26.36
C ALA A 274 7.45 -30.57 -25.10
N ILE A 275 8.27 -29.54 -24.89
CA ILE A 275 8.05 -28.45 -23.95
C ILE A 275 7.70 -27.22 -24.79
N ALA A 276 6.60 -26.55 -24.43
CA ALA A 276 6.15 -25.34 -25.11
C ALA A 276 6.21 -24.16 -24.12
N PRO A 277 7.05 -23.14 -24.38
CA PRO A 277 7.12 -21.94 -23.55
C PRO A 277 5.76 -21.23 -23.48
N ILE A 278 5.48 -20.63 -22.33
CA ILE A 278 4.31 -19.80 -22.08
C ILE A 278 4.81 -18.43 -21.66
N LYS A 279 4.25 -17.38 -22.25
CA LYS A 279 4.58 -16.01 -21.87
C LYS A 279 4.27 -15.82 -20.39
N THR A 280 5.24 -15.33 -19.62
CA THR A 280 5.04 -14.97 -18.21
C THR A 280 4.03 -13.82 -18.12
N PRO A 281 2.98 -13.93 -17.27
CA PRO A 281 2.01 -12.87 -17.08
C PRO A 281 2.63 -11.71 -16.31
N GLU A 282 2.10 -10.50 -16.53
CA GLU A 282 2.58 -9.27 -15.89
C GLU A 282 2.52 -9.34 -14.37
N ILE A 283 1.52 -10.02 -13.78
CA ILE A 283 1.42 -10.15 -12.32
C ILE A 283 2.52 -11.01 -11.69
N LEU A 284 3.19 -11.85 -12.49
CA LEU A 284 4.37 -12.62 -12.10
C LEU A 284 5.69 -11.96 -12.53
N ASP A 285 5.59 -10.87 -13.28
CA ASP A 285 6.72 -10.00 -13.57
C ASP A 285 6.87 -9.01 -12.41
N GLN A 286 8.11 -8.69 -12.02
CA GLN A 286 8.41 -7.74 -10.94
C GLN A 286 7.92 -8.11 -9.52
N ASN A 287 7.72 -9.39 -9.20
CA ASN A 287 7.55 -9.81 -7.81
C ASN A 287 8.87 -9.65 -7.04
N CYS A 288 9.03 -8.55 -6.32
CA CYS A 288 10.22 -8.25 -5.54
C CYS A 288 9.84 -8.00 -4.08
N TRP A 289 10.70 -8.47 -3.18
CA TRP A 289 10.58 -8.28 -1.74
C TRP A 289 9.20 -8.62 -1.18
N THR A 290 8.30 -7.63 -1.03
CA THR A 290 6.98 -7.78 -0.39
C THR A 290 5.92 -8.32 -1.35
N ALA A 291 6.24 -8.45 -2.64
CA ALA A 291 5.41 -9.10 -3.62
C ALA A 291 5.97 -10.49 -3.95
N THR A 292 5.12 -11.50 -3.89
CA THR A 292 5.42 -12.86 -4.36
C THR A 292 4.37 -13.33 -5.34
N GLY A 293 4.73 -14.26 -6.22
CA GLY A 293 3.82 -14.80 -7.20
C GLY A 293 4.12 -16.24 -7.58
N VAL A 294 3.07 -16.96 -7.94
CA VAL A 294 3.10 -18.39 -8.29
C VAL A 294 1.98 -18.69 -9.30
N PHE A 295 2.07 -19.81 -9.99
CA PHE A 295 0.92 -20.37 -10.72
C PHE A 295 0.24 -21.45 -9.88
N ALA A 296 -1.07 -21.62 -10.02
CA ALA A 296 -1.85 -22.54 -9.20
C ALA A 296 -3.00 -23.19 -9.98
N GLY A 297 -3.33 -24.42 -9.60
CA GLY A 297 -4.52 -25.12 -10.09
C GLY A 297 -5.74 -24.79 -9.26
N PHE A 298 -6.86 -24.47 -9.90
CA PHE A 298 -8.15 -24.29 -9.21
C PHE A 298 -9.29 -24.76 -10.10
N GLN A 299 -10.08 -25.74 -9.63
CA GLN A 299 -11.25 -26.27 -10.34
C GLN A 299 -10.95 -26.69 -11.81
N GLY A 300 -9.78 -27.29 -12.03
CA GLY A 300 -9.34 -27.75 -13.37
C GLY A 300 -8.85 -26.62 -14.29
N GLN A 301 -8.75 -25.40 -13.78
CA GLN A 301 -8.19 -24.25 -14.48
C GLN A 301 -6.83 -23.86 -13.89
N LEU A 302 -6.02 -23.17 -14.67
CA LEU A 302 -4.72 -22.68 -14.26
C LEU A 302 -4.75 -21.16 -14.08
N TYR A 303 -4.30 -20.71 -12.92
CA TYR A 303 -4.19 -19.30 -12.59
C TYR A 303 -2.74 -18.91 -12.34
N ALA A 304 -2.37 -17.69 -12.68
CA ALA A 304 -1.28 -16.99 -12.04
C ALA A 304 -1.87 -16.21 -10.86
N ILE A 305 -1.16 -16.19 -9.74
CA ILE A 305 -1.54 -15.51 -8.52
C ILE A 305 -0.33 -14.71 -8.04
N SER A 306 -0.54 -13.44 -7.70
CA SER A 306 0.45 -12.62 -6.99
C SER A 306 -0.17 -12.05 -5.72
N ASP A 307 0.62 -11.89 -4.66
CA ASP A 307 0.23 -11.22 -3.43
C ASP A 307 1.29 -10.17 -3.05
N SER A 308 0.88 -8.90 -2.96
CA SER A 308 1.69 -7.85 -2.34
C SER A 308 1.25 -7.66 -0.90
N VAL A 309 2.15 -8.00 0.02
CA VAL A 309 1.87 -8.16 1.45
C VAL A 309 2.42 -6.96 2.23
N LYS A 310 1.55 -6.32 3.04
CA LYS A 310 1.88 -5.27 4.03
C LYS A 310 1.25 -5.60 5.37
N LEU A 311 1.75 -5.05 6.48
CA LEU A 311 1.20 -5.38 7.81
C LEU A 311 -0.33 -5.40 7.88
N THR A 312 -0.99 -4.35 7.38
CA THR A 312 -2.46 -4.21 7.47
C THR A 312 -3.20 -4.54 6.17
N SER A 313 -2.51 -5.00 5.12
CA SER A 313 -3.16 -5.34 3.86
C SER A 313 -2.46 -6.38 3.00
N SER A 314 -3.24 -7.04 2.15
CA SER A 314 -2.75 -7.80 1.01
C SER A 314 -3.45 -7.32 -0.26
N ASP A 315 -2.71 -7.26 -1.36
CA ASP A 315 -3.21 -6.95 -2.70
C ASP A 315 -2.99 -8.17 -3.59
N ILE A 316 -4.03 -9.00 -3.68
CA ILE A 316 -3.97 -10.30 -4.33
C ILE A 316 -4.49 -10.14 -5.75
N SER A 317 -3.66 -10.45 -6.74
CA SER A 317 -4.03 -10.39 -8.15
C SER A 317 -4.04 -11.78 -8.76
N VAL A 318 -4.98 -12.03 -9.67
CA VAL A 318 -5.02 -13.29 -10.43
C VAL A 318 -5.26 -13.06 -11.91
N GLN A 319 -4.70 -13.93 -12.73
CA GLN A 319 -5.00 -14.05 -14.15
C GLN A 319 -5.26 -15.52 -14.51
N LEU A 320 -6.35 -15.80 -15.22
CA LEU A 320 -6.69 -17.13 -15.72
C LEU A 320 -5.97 -17.40 -17.04
N LEU A 321 -5.32 -18.55 -17.18
CA LEU A 321 -4.78 -18.99 -18.47
C LEU A 321 -5.90 -19.55 -19.35
N THR A 322 -6.05 -19.02 -20.56
CA THR A 322 -6.97 -19.52 -21.59
C THR A 322 -6.19 -19.81 -22.87
N GLY A 323 -6.04 -21.09 -23.21
CA GLY A 323 -5.13 -21.49 -24.29
C GLY A 323 -3.68 -21.20 -23.87
N SER A 324 -3.00 -20.32 -24.61
CA SER A 324 -1.64 -19.84 -24.30
C SER A 324 -1.60 -18.43 -23.72
N ASP A 325 -2.76 -17.77 -23.57
CA ASP A 325 -2.85 -16.36 -23.19
C ASP A 325 -3.43 -16.18 -21.79
N TRP A 326 -2.90 -15.21 -21.07
CA TRP A 326 -3.41 -14.80 -19.76
C TRP A 326 -4.54 -13.79 -19.92
N GLY A 327 -5.67 -14.07 -19.26
CA GLY A 327 -6.83 -13.18 -19.25
C GLY A 327 -6.58 -11.87 -18.48
N ALA A 328 -7.64 -11.06 -18.39
CA ALA A 328 -7.58 -9.82 -17.62
C ALA A 328 -7.29 -10.08 -16.14
N GLN A 329 -6.53 -9.17 -15.52
CA GLN A 329 -6.26 -9.21 -14.09
C GLN A 329 -7.55 -9.01 -13.29
N SER A 330 -7.74 -9.82 -12.26
CA SER A 330 -8.74 -9.62 -11.21
C SER A 330 -8.02 -9.39 -9.89
N ARG A 331 -8.54 -8.53 -9.00
CA ARG A 331 -7.84 -8.14 -7.78
C ARG A 331 -8.74 -8.24 -6.55
N LEU A 332 -8.18 -8.74 -5.46
CA LEU A 332 -8.79 -8.77 -4.14
C LEU A 332 -7.91 -7.96 -3.18
N LEU A 333 -8.44 -6.82 -2.74
CA LEU A 333 -7.83 -6.05 -1.67
C LEU A 333 -8.32 -6.57 -0.33
N VAL A 334 -7.39 -6.92 0.54
CA VAL A 334 -7.66 -7.48 1.88
C VAL A 334 -7.09 -6.57 2.94
N ARG A 335 -7.82 -6.39 4.05
CA ARG A 335 -7.45 -5.56 5.19
C ARG A 335 -7.39 -6.37 6.47
N TYR A 336 -6.37 -6.12 7.28
CA TYR A 336 -6.09 -6.80 8.53
C TYR A 336 -5.93 -5.81 9.68
N ASP A 337 -6.17 -6.30 10.88
CA ASP A 337 -5.74 -5.62 12.10
C ASP A 337 -4.26 -5.95 12.40
N TYR A 338 -3.70 -5.40 13.47
CA TYR A 338 -2.39 -5.77 13.97
C TYR A 338 -2.31 -5.64 15.49
N ARG A 339 -1.28 -6.26 16.07
CA ARG A 339 -1.02 -6.21 17.51
C ARG A 339 0.46 -5.99 17.80
N LEU A 340 0.73 -5.19 18.82
CA LEU A 340 2.06 -5.03 19.41
C LEU A 340 2.24 -6.10 20.49
N SER A 341 3.27 -6.92 20.31
CA SER A 341 3.65 -8.02 21.20
C SER A 341 4.45 -7.52 22.41
N LYS A 342 4.90 -8.46 23.26
CA LYS A 342 5.75 -8.15 24.41
C LYS A 342 7.08 -7.52 23.95
N PRO A 343 7.51 -6.40 24.56
CA PRO A 343 8.81 -5.79 24.26
C PRO A 343 9.99 -6.73 24.54
N ILE A 344 11.02 -6.59 23.73
CA ILE A 344 12.34 -7.22 23.90
C ILE A 344 13.32 -6.07 24.19
N ALA A 345 13.84 -6.03 25.41
CA ALA A 345 14.69 -4.95 25.87
C ALA A 345 16.16 -5.36 25.95
N TYR A 346 17.02 -4.40 25.66
CA TYR A 346 18.46 -4.48 25.74
C TYR A 346 18.95 -3.34 26.61
N CYS A 347 19.54 -3.68 27.75
CA CYS A 347 20.03 -2.73 28.75
C CYS A 347 21.44 -3.11 29.18
N ASP A 348 22.16 -2.14 29.73
CA ASP A 348 23.36 -2.42 30.51
C ASP A 348 23.02 -3.36 31.68
N SER A 349 23.87 -4.36 31.93
CA SER A 349 23.64 -5.36 32.99
C SER A 349 23.65 -4.78 34.40
N SER A 350 24.18 -3.57 34.58
CA SER A 350 24.17 -2.82 35.84
C SER A 350 22.95 -1.90 36.00
N SER A 351 22.13 -1.72 34.96
CA SER A 351 20.97 -0.83 34.99
C SER A 351 19.86 -1.38 35.89
N LYS A 352 19.49 -0.61 36.92
CA LYS A 352 18.36 -0.93 37.81
C LYS A 352 17.00 -0.52 37.23
N ASP A 353 17.02 0.31 36.18
CA ASP A 353 15.81 0.92 35.62
C ASP A 353 15.34 0.22 34.33
N CYS A 354 15.97 -0.90 33.94
CA CYS A 354 15.69 -1.58 32.67
C CYS A 354 14.20 -1.89 32.47
N ASP A 355 13.51 -2.43 33.48
CA ASP A 355 12.08 -2.74 33.38
C ASP A 355 11.21 -1.48 33.23
N ALA A 356 11.54 -0.42 33.98
CA ALA A 356 10.81 0.84 33.94
C ALA A 356 11.02 1.57 32.60
N LEU A 357 12.24 1.56 32.08
CA LEU A 357 12.58 2.09 30.75
C LEU A 357 11.94 1.27 29.63
N THR A 358 11.85 -0.06 29.80
CA THR A 358 11.13 -0.93 28.86
C THR A 358 9.65 -0.58 28.81
N ALA A 359 9.02 -0.39 29.98
CA ALA A 359 7.62 0.03 30.06
C ALA A 359 7.40 1.41 29.48
N LEU A 360 8.34 2.35 29.69
CA LEU A 360 8.31 3.67 29.07
C LEU A 360 8.38 3.58 27.55
N ALA A 361 9.32 2.81 27.00
CA ALA A 361 9.47 2.58 25.56
C ALA A 361 8.20 1.97 24.95
N ASP A 362 7.62 0.95 25.59
CA ASP A 362 6.37 0.32 25.15
C ASP A 362 5.20 1.31 25.15
N ALA A 363 5.11 2.18 26.16
CA ALA A 363 4.09 3.23 26.21
C ALA A 363 4.23 4.23 25.04
N TYR A 364 5.45 4.67 24.73
CA TYR A 364 5.71 5.51 23.56
C TYR A 364 5.34 4.80 22.25
N ALA A 365 5.78 3.55 22.05
CA ALA A 365 5.47 2.78 20.85
C ALA A 365 3.96 2.54 20.67
N ARG A 366 3.24 2.18 21.74
CA ARG A 366 1.78 2.00 21.70
C ARG A 366 1.02 3.29 21.46
N ARG A 367 1.53 4.43 21.93
CA ARG A 367 0.95 5.75 21.63
C ARG A 367 1.21 6.12 20.17
N TYR A 368 2.46 6.04 19.74
CA TYR A 368 2.90 6.40 18.39
C TYR A 368 2.22 5.57 17.31
N SER A 369 2.21 4.25 17.47
CA SER A 369 1.62 3.32 16.50
C SER A 369 0.15 3.59 16.17
N ARG A 370 -0.61 4.30 17.03
CA ARG A 370 -2.05 4.58 16.81
C ARG A 370 -2.33 5.70 15.81
N SER A 371 -1.42 6.65 15.65
CA SER A 371 -1.62 7.79 14.74
C SER A 371 -0.42 8.07 13.84
N ARG A 372 0.78 7.60 14.23
CA ARG A 372 2.08 7.87 13.58
C ARG A 372 2.31 9.35 13.30
N VAL A 373 1.92 10.17 14.27
CA VAL A 373 2.09 11.63 14.30
C VAL A 373 3.17 11.94 15.31
N VAL A 374 4.24 12.62 14.90
CA VAL A 374 5.44 12.86 15.72
C VAL A 374 5.11 13.79 16.90
N GLU A 375 4.23 14.75 16.70
CA GLU A 375 3.84 15.77 17.65
C GLU A 375 3.20 15.18 18.92
N ILE A 376 2.60 13.98 18.83
CA ILE A 376 2.06 13.30 20.01
C ILE A 376 3.16 12.78 20.93
N LEU A 377 4.38 12.59 20.41
CA LEU A 377 5.52 12.14 21.20
C LEU A 377 5.98 13.23 22.16
N ASN A 378 5.85 14.48 21.72
CA ASN A 378 6.30 15.64 22.45
C ASN A 378 5.40 15.90 23.66
N SER A 379 6.01 15.88 24.83
CA SER A 379 5.40 16.46 26.03
C SER A 379 5.83 17.93 26.15
N PRO A 380 5.01 18.82 26.74
CA PRO A 380 5.42 20.21 26.95
C PRO A 380 6.79 20.29 27.64
N LEU A 381 7.69 21.09 27.07
CA LEU A 381 9.03 21.36 27.60
C LEU A 381 9.05 22.77 28.20
N SER A 382 9.73 22.93 29.34
CA SER A 382 10.14 24.24 29.80
C SER A 382 11.16 24.86 28.83
N ALA A 383 11.39 26.17 28.91
CA ALA A 383 12.38 26.84 28.06
C ALA A 383 13.81 26.27 28.22
N GLU A 384 14.16 25.82 29.43
CA GLU A 384 15.45 25.18 29.70
C GLU A 384 15.53 23.77 29.11
N GLU A 385 14.48 22.97 29.28
CA GLU A 385 14.39 21.65 28.65
C GLU A 385 14.37 21.73 27.13
N GLN A 386 13.70 22.73 26.55
CA GLN A 386 13.73 22.97 25.10
C GLN A 386 15.16 23.25 24.63
N LYS A 387 15.89 24.12 25.33
CA LYS A 387 17.30 24.40 25.02
C LYS A 387 18.18 23.15 25.12
N SER A 388 17.91 22.31 26.13
CA SER A 388 18.62 21.04 26.32
C SER A 388 18.30 20.06 25.19
N PHE A 389 17.03 19.92 24.83
CA PHE A 389 16.58 19.07 23.72
C PHE A 389 17.18 19.53 22.38
N ASP A 390 17.20 20.82 22.10
CA ASP A 390 17.84 21.38 20.91
C ASP A 390 19.35 21.09 20.88
N ALA A 391 20.02 21.06 22.03
CA ALA A 391 21.43 20.69 22.14
C ALA A 391 21.63 19.18 21.91
N MET A 392 20.75 18.34 22.44
CA MET A 392 20.75 16.89 22.19
C MET A 392 20.56 16.59 20.71
N LEU A 393 19.61 17.25 20.03
CA LEU A 393 19.37 17.05 18.59
C LEU A 393 20.59 17.42 17.74
N LYS A 394 21.35 18.47 18.13
CA LYS A 394 22.60 18.84 17.46
C LYS A 394 23.74 17.86 17.70
N ALA A 395 23.72 17.16 18.84
CA ALA A 395 24.72 16.15 19.19
C ALA A 395 24.35 14.75 18.66
N ALA A 396 23.07 14.53 18.35
CA ALA A 396 22.59 13.27 17.80
C ALA A 396 23.16 13.02 16.39
N PRO A 397 23.39 11.75 16.00
CA PRO A 397 23.76 11.42 14.62
C PRO A 397 22.73 11.97 13.63
N ASP A 398 23.22 12.47 12.49
CA ASP A 398 22.36 12.93 11.42
C ASP A 398 21.52 11.77 10.83
N GLU A 399 20.44 12.10 10.12
CA GLU A 399 19.57 11.09 9.52
C GLU A 399 20.24 10.24 8.43
N ARG A 400 21.35 10.72 7.86
CA ARG A 400 22.13 9.98 6.86
C ARG A 400 23.04 8.93 7.50
N THR A 401 23.33 9.07 8.79
CA THR A 401 24.11 8.14 9.59
C THR A 401 23.16 7.09 10.15
N GLN A 402 23.40 5.83 9.82
CA GLN A 402 22.62 4.74 10.38
C GLN A 402 22.77 4.72 11.90
N VAL A 403 21.65 4.92 12.60
CA VAL A 403 21.62 4.85 14.06
C VAL A 403 21.33 3.41 14.44
N GLU A 404 22.27 2.81 15.16
CA GLU A 404 22.11 1.47 15.71
C GLU A 404 21.19 1.50 16.95
N LEU A 405 20.36 0.46 17.08
CA LEU A 405 19.65 0.21 18.32
C LEU A 405 20.67 -0.15 19.42
N PRO A 406 20.60 0.44 20.62
CA PRO A 406 21.49 0.04 21.70
C PRO A 406 21.22 -1.40 22.15
N THR A 407 22.12 -2.33 21.83
CA THR A 407 21.97 -3.76 22.20
C THR A 407 22.85 -4.19 23.36
N PHE A 408 23.81 -3.35 23.77
CA PHE A 408 24.79 -3.66 24.83
C PHE A 408 25.54 -4.98 24.58
N GLY A 409 25.86 -5.25 23.31
CA GLY A 409 26.58 -6.46 22.88
C GLY A 409 25.69 -7.70 22.69
N ALA A 410 24.38 -7.59 22.91
CA ALA A 410 23.45 -8.68 22.63
C ALA A 410 23.24 -8.88 21.12
N THR A 411 23.05 -10.14 20.72
CA THR A 411 22.66 -10.50 19.36
C THR A 411 21.19 -10.17 19.11
N VAL A 412 20.91 -9.46 18.03
CA VAL A 412 19.56 -9.17 17.55
C VAL A 412 19.25 -10.06 16.35
N VAL A 413 18.04 -10.61 16.30
CA VAL A 413 17.53 -11.28 15.10
C VAL A 413 16.85 -10.24 14.20
N GLY A 414 17.32 -10.12 12.97
CA GLY A 414 16.80 -9.14 12.01
C GLY A 414 17.69 -7.90 11.91
N TYR A 415 17.08 -6.72 11.74
CA TYR A 415 17.81 -5.46 11.60
C TYR A 415 18.35 -4.94 12.95
N THR A 416 19.53 -4.34 12.93
CA THR A 416 20.16 -3.72 14.11
C THR A 416 20.04 -2.20 14.11
N ASN A 417 19.63 -1.58 12.99
CA ASN A 417 19.49 -0.13 12.88
C ASN A 417 18.02 0.30 12.92
N PHE A 418 17.81 1.57 13.25
CA PHE A 418 16.58 2.26 12.90
C PHE A 418 16.55 2.50 11.38
N ALA A 419 15.41 2.27 10.77
CA ALA A 419 15.15 2.58 9.36
C ALA A 419 15.13 4.10 9.11
N ASP A 420 15.24 4.46 7.83
CA ASP A 420 14.97 5.82 7.36
C ASP A 420 13.57 6.25 7.82
N GLY A 421 13.43 7.51 8.26
CA GLY A 421 12.17 8.04 8.78
C GLY A 421 11.91 7.81 10.28
N SER A 422 12.87 7.25 11.01
CA SER A 422 12.83 7.24 12.48
C SER A 422 13.03 8.64 13.06
N VAL A 423 12.28 8.96 14.11
CA VAL A 423 12.17 10.32 14.66
C VAL A 423 12.74 10.42 16.07
N TRP A 424 13.38 11.55 16.35
CA TRP A 424 13.83 11.93 17.68
C TRP A 424 12.71 12.61 18.47
N PHE A 425 12.62 12.36 19.78
CA PHE A 425 11.62 12.96 20.66
C PHE A 425 12.17 13.13 22.09
N PRO A 426 11.66 14.11 22.85
CA PRO A 426 12.03 14.27 24.26
C PRO A 426 11.32 13.23 25.12
N ALA A 427 12.05 12.56 26.00
CA ALA A 427 11.50 11.63 26.99
C ALA A 427 11.88 12.07 28.41
N ARG A 428 11.11 11.65 29.41
CA ARG A 428 11.47 11.86 30.82
C ARG A 428 11.49 10.55 31.60
N MET A 429 12.51 10.38 32.43
CA MET A 429 12.60 9.28 33.39
C MET A 429 13.06 9.84 34.73
N HIS A 430 12.32 9.56 35.80
CA HIS A 430 12.60 10.10 37.15
C HIS A 430 12.78 11.63 37.22
N GLY A 431 12.13 12.39 36.31
CA GLY A 431 12.22 13.84 36.22
C GLY A 431 13.40 14.36 35.38
N GLU A 432 14.26 13.47 34.89
CA GLU A 432 15.37 13.80 34.02
C GLU A 432 14.96 13.75 32.55
N LEU A 433 15.37 14.75 31.76
CA LEU A 433 15.14 14.80 30.32
C LEU A 433 16.16 13.92 29.58
N MET A 434 15.65 13.01 28.76
CA MET A 434 16.42 12.12 27.90
C MET A 434 16.06 12.37 26.43
N LEU A 435 16.96 11.94 25.54
CA LEU A 435 16.67 11.87 24.11
C LEU A 435 16.11 10.48 23.78
N GLY A 436 14.94 10.41 23.16
CA GLY A 436 14.35 9.18 22.63
C GLY A 436 14.40 9.15 21.11
N ARG A 437 14.54 7.94 20.54
CA ARG A 437 14.34 7.69 19.10
C ARG A 437 13.30 6.60 18.92
N ILE A 438 12.38 6.77 17.99
CA ILE A 438 11.40 5.75 17.62
C ILE A 438 11.29 5.63 16.10
N GLY A 439 11.17 4.40 15.61
CA GLY A 439 10.90 4.12 14.20
C GLY A 439 10.85 2.63 13.96
N HIS A 440 10.95 2.23 12.69
CA HIS A 440 11.01 0.84 12.31
C HIS A 440 12.44 0.28 12.34
N GLY A 441 12.60 -1.04 12.49
CA GLY A 441 13.90 -1.67 12.30
C GLY A 441 14.26 -1.74 10.82
N GLY A 442 15.48 -1.39 10.42
CA GLY A 442 15.83 -1.33 9.00
C GLY A 442 17.31 -1.29 8.67
N LEU A 443 17.60 -1.17 7.38
CA LEU A 443 18.93 -0.91 6.83
C LEU A 443 18.78 -0.05 5.55
N GLY A 444 18.99 1.26 5.67
CA GLY A 444 18.70 2.24 4.62
C GLY A 444 17.20 2.27 4.30
N TRP A 445 16.87 2.26 3.01
CA TRP A 445 15.48 2.20 2.52
C TRP A 445 14.74 0.92 2.90
N ARG A 446 15.44 -0.09 3.46
CA ARG A 446 14.80 -1.33 3.88
C ARG A 446 14.27 -1.26 5.31
N SER A 447 13.02 -1.66 5.58
CA SER A 447 12.45 -1.71 6.92
C SER A 447 11.61 -2.97 7.19
N ASN A 448 11.42 -3.30 8.47
CA ASN A 448 10.43 -4.26 8.95
C ASN A 448 9.33 -3.51 9.73
N ASP A 449 8.26 -4.22 10.12
CA ASP A 449 7.13 -3.59 10.83
C ASP A 449 7.34 -3.43 12.33
N ASN A 450 8.42 -3.96 12.91
CA ASN A 450 8.66 -3.89 14.34
C ASN A 450 9.03 -2.46 14.74
N TRP A 451 8.51 -2.00 15.87
CA TRP A 451 8.89 -0.71 16.42
C TRP A 451 10.18 -0.83 17.21
N TYR A 452 11.13 0.03 16.93
CA TYR A 452 12.39 0.18 17.64
C TYR A 452 12.29 1.46 18.45
N VAL A 453 12.68 1.40 19.71
CA VAL A 453 12.75 2.55 20.61
C VAL A 453 14.07 2.54 21.34
N GLY A 454 14.80 3.65 21.33
CA GLY A 454 16.02 3.83 22.10
C GLY A 454 15.92 5.06 22.99
N PHE A 455 16.59 5.02 24.14
CA PHE A 455 16.81 6.22 24.98
C PHE A 455 18.29 6.45 25.23
N TRP A 456 18.67 7.72 25.24
CA TRP A 456 20.01 8.20 25.53
C TRP A 456 19.96 9.24 26.65
N HIS A 457 20.89 9.10 27.59
CA HIS A 457 21.16 10.07 28.64
C HIS A 457 22.00 11.21 28.07
N TRP A 458 21.81 12.41 28.61
CA TRP A 458 22.54 13.61 28.22
C TRP A 458 23.29 14.19 29.41
N ASP A 459 24.62 14.21 29.33
CA ASP A 459 25.48 14.76 30.38
C ASP A 459 25.80 16.27 30.21
N GLY A 460 25.16 16.93 29.24
CA GLY A 460 25.46 18.31 28.85
C GLY A 460 26.40 18.44 27.66
N LYS A 461 27.02 17.35 27.21
CA LYS A 461 28.01 17.34 26.13
C LYS A 461 27.86 16.17 25.15
N SER A 462 27.47 14.99 25.64
CA SER A 462 27.41 13.76 24.86
C SER A 462 26.18 12.93 25.23
N LEU A 463 25.76 12.12 24.25
CA LEU A 463 24.67 11.15 24.40
C LEU A 463 25.26 9.77 24.72
N SER A 464 24.83 9.17 25.84
CA SER A 464 25.16 7.79 26.19
C SER A 464 23.91 6.91 26.12
N PRO A 465 23.97 5.74 25.44
CA PRO A 465 22.81 4.88 25.31
C PRO A 465 22.42 4.28 26.66
N VAL A 466 21.12 4.24 26.95
CA VAL A 466 20.56 3.71 28.20
C VAL A 466 19.80 2.41 27.96
N ILE A 467 19.04 2.34 26.86
CA ILE A 467 18.25 1.17 26.49
C ILE A 467 17.99 1.15 24.98
N GLY A 468 17.90 -0.06 24.42
CA GLY A 468 17.24 -0.32 23.14
C GLY A 468 16.08 -1.31 23.35
N VAL A 469 14.95 -1.06 22.73
CA VAL A 469 13.75 -1.91 22.85
C VAL A 469 13.17 -2.17 21.47
N ILE A 470 12.91 -3.45 21.19
CA ILE A 470 12.13 -3.88 20.03
C ILE A 470 10.74 -4.25 20.52
N ILE A 471 9.70 -3.69 19.91
CA ILE A 471 8.31 -4.05 20.12
C ILE A 471 7.84 -4.76 18.86
N PRO A 472 7.80 -6.12 18.87
CA PRO A 472 7.41 -6.86 17.69
C PRO A 472 5.97 -6.55 17.31
N VAL A 473 5.72 -6.40 16.00
CA VAL A 473 4.38 -6.18 15.47
C VAL A 473 3.96 -7.40 14.67
N GLN A 474 2.74 -7.86 14.92
CA GLN A 474 2.18 -9.02 14.26
C GLN A 474 0.89 -8.62 13.57
N ARG A 475 0.72 -9.07 12.32
CA ARG A 475 -0.56 -9.01 11.64
C ARG A 475 -1.61 -9.75 12.50
N GLY A 476 -2.78 -9.14 12.58
CA GLY A 476 -3.90 -9.57 13.39
C GLY A 476 -5.02 -10.15 12.55
N ASP A 477 -6.24 -9.93 13.02
CA ASP A 477 -7.44 -10.54 12.44
C ASP A 477 -7.74 -9.99 11.05
N PHE A 478 -8.33 -10.84 10.21
CA PHE A 478 -9.00 -10.37 9.00
C PHE A 478 -10.11 -9.37 9.37
N LEU A 479 -10.06 -8.19 8.75
CA LEU A 479 -11.10 -7.19 8.91
C LEU A 479 -12.09 -7.30 7.75
N LEU A 480 -11.64 -7.04 6.53
CA LEU A 480 -12.49 -6.81 5.37
C LEU A 480 -11.76 -7.16 4.06
N SER A 481 -12.51 -7.43 3.00
CA SER A 481 -11.98 -7.52 1.63
C SER A 481 -12.95 -6.95 0.60
N ALA A 482 -12.40 -6.50 -0.53
CA ALA A 482 -13.17 -6.02 -1.67
C ALA A 482 -12.54 -6.50 -2.99
N ASP A 483 -13.38 -6.98 -3.91
CA ASP A 483 -13.00 -7.24 -5.29
C ASP A 483 -12.94 -5.89 -6.01
N VAL A 484 -11.73 -5.51 -6.45
CA VAL A 484 -11.53 -4.29 -7.21
C VAL A 484 -11.24 -4.65 -8.65
N ARG A 485 -11.96 -3.98 -9.56
CA ARG A 485 -11.69 -4.14 -10.98
C ARG A 485 -10.38 -3.42 -11.30
N PRO A 486 -9.63 -3.86 -12.34
CA PRO A 486 -8.56 -3.07 -12.87
C PRO A 486 -9.07 -1.66 -13.14
N ILE A 487 -8.29 -0.66 -12.75
CA ILE A 487 -8.45 0.68 -13.28
C ILE A 487 -8.25 0.53 -14.78
N ARG A 488 -9.32 0.36 -15.56
CA ARG A 488 -9.28 0.85 -16.95
C ARG A 488 -8.89 2.29 -16.79
N GLU A 489 -7.74 2.68 -17.32
CA GLU A 489 -7.31 4.07 -17.46
C GLU A 489 -8.54 4.99 -17.62
N ILE A 490 -9.00 5.57 -16.50
CA ILE A 490 -9.97 6.67 -16.53
C ILE A 490 -9.25 7.95 -17.00
N LEU A 491 -7.93 7.87 -17.22
CA LEU A 491 -7.13 8.85 -17.94
C LEU A 491 -6.53 8.16 -19.16
N GLY A 492 -7.20 8.30 -20.30
CA GLY A 492 -6.65 7.89 -21.58
C GLY A 492 -5.36 8.64 -21.88
N THR A 493 -4.23 8.05 -21.52
CA THR A 493 -2.91 8.43 -22.03
C THR A 493 -2.04 7.18 -21.97
N ASN A 494 -1.85 6.56 -23.15
CA ASN A 494 -0.70 5.70 -23.41
C ASN A 494 0.56 6.40 -22.89
N VAL A 495 1.26 5.77 -21.96
CA VAL A 495 2.66 6.07 -21.70
C VAL A 495 3.45 4.84 -22.13
N GLN A 496 4.14 5.01 -23.25
CA GLN A 496 5.18 4.11 -23.76
C GLN A 496 6.42 4.16 -22.89
#